data_AF-A0A1F6A573-F1
#
_entry.id   AF-A0A1F6A573-F1
#
_cell.length_a   1.000
_cell.length_b   1.000
_cell.length_c   1.000
_cell.angle_alpha   90.00
_cell.angle_beta   90.00
_cell.angle_gamma   90.00
#
_symmetry.space_group_name_H-M   'P 1'
#
loop_
_entity.id
_entity.type
_entity.pdbx_description
1 polymer ?
#
loop_
_entity_poly.entity_id
_entity_poly.type
_entity_poly.pdbx_seq_one_letter_code
_entity_poly.pdbx_strand_id
1 'polypeptide(L)'
;MYIYWLTIFLASPIILYVFIDRKIFTENRKIFSKTLFGALIFGIPCDIIGTFLGIWFFPKKLIGLWLFGLPLEEYLFVFLATINLTYVTLWSLKNLRTNN
;
A
#
# COMPACT_ATOMS: atom_id res chain seq x y z
N MET A 1 5.50 -16.38 6.42
CA MET A 1 5.16 -16.33 4.98
C MET A 1 4.81 -14.89 4.68
N TYR A 2 5.35 -14.27 3.62
CA TYR A 2 5.23 -12.82 3.39
C TYR A 2 3.77 -12.36 3.41
N ILE A 3 2.87 -13.17 2.85
CA ILE A 3 1.43 -12.89 2.83
C ILE A 3 0.81 -12.69 4.23
N TYR A 4 1.19 -13.48 5.24
CA TYR A 4 0.65 -13.30 6.61
C TYR A 4 1.07 -11.96 7.19
N TRP A 5 2.30 -11.53 6.91
CA TRP A 5 2.79 -10.24 7.34
C TRP A 5 2.00 -9.11 6.65
N LEU A 6 1.76 -9.20 5.34
CA LEU A 6 0.92 -8.23 4.61
C LEU A 6 -0.50 -8.18 5.17
N THR A 7 -1.09 -9.32 5.48
CA THR A 7 -2.45 -9.38 6.03
C THR A 7 -2.52 -8.73 7.41
N ILE A 8 -1.60 -9.08 8.31
CA ILE A 8 -1.62 -8.58 9.69
C ILE A 8 -1.30 -7.09 9.74
N PHE A 9 -0.26 -6.64 9.04
CA PHE A 9 0.26 -5.28 9.20
C PHE A 9 -0.30 -4.26 8.20
N LEU A 10 -0.84 -4.68 7.05
CA LEU A 10 -1.34 -3.73 6.05
C LEU A 10 -2.82 -3.93 5.73
N ALA A 11 -3.31 -5.17 5.59
CA ALA A 11 -4.73 -5.38 5.33
C ALA A 11 -5.60 -5.13 6.57
N SER A 12 -5.16 -5.61 7.75
CA SER A 12 -5.93 -5.45 8.99
C SER A 12 -6.16 -3.98 9.39
N PRO A 13 -5.18 -3.06 9.30
CA PRO A 13 -5.43 -1.65 9.59
C PRO A 13 -6.40 -1.00 8.61
N ILE A 14 -6.36 -1.36 7.31
CA ILE A 14 -7.33 -0.85 6.32
C ILE A 14 -8.75 -1.25 6.71
N ILE A 15 -8.94 -2.49 7.17
CA ILE A 15 -10.24 -2.95 7.68
C ILE A 15 -10.67 -2.09 8.88
N LEU A 16 -9.77 -1.81 9.83
CA LEU A 16 -10.05 -0.94 10.97
C LEU A 16 -10.41 0.49 10.55
N TYR A 17 -9.76 1.05 9.54
CA TYR A 17 -10.05 2.39 9.02
C TYR A 17 -11.49 2.53 8.50
N VAL A 18 -12.03 1.46 7.91
CA VAL A 18 -13.44 1.44 7.47
C VAL A 18 -14.38 1.56 8.67
N PHE A 19 -14.04 0.96 9.81
CA PHE A 19 -14.84 1.07 11.04
C PHE A 19 -14.65 2.41 11.75
N ILE A 20 -13.46 3.02 11.67
CA ILE A 20 -13.16 4.31 12.31
C ILE A 20 -13.87 5.47 11.58
N ASP A 21 -13.59 5.64 10.29
CA ASP A 21 -14.19 6.71 9.51
C ASP A 21 -14.24 6.34 8.02
N ARG A 22 -15.30 5.61 7.64
CA ARG A 22 -15.54 5.24 6.25
C ARG A 22 -15.69 6.43 5.31
N LYS A 23 -16.06 7.63 5.81
CA LYS A 23 -16.32 8.79 4.95
C LYS A 23 -15.06 9.25 4.25
N ILE A 24 -13.90 9.11 4.89
CA ILE A 24 -12.61 9.44 4.29
C ILE A 24 -12.41 8.69 2.97
N PHE A 25 -12.74 7.39 2.91
CA PHE A 25 -12.66 6.61 1.68
C PHE A 25 -13.63 7.11 0.61
N THR A 26 -14.89 7.32 0.97
CA THR A 26 -15.93 7.67 -0.01
C THR A 26 -15.77 9.09 -0.57
N GLU A 27 -15.43 10.05 0.30
CA GLU A 27 -15.28 11.46 -0.07
C GLU A 27 -13.98 11.71 -0.85
N ASN A 28 -12.91 10.96 -0.54
CA ASN A 28 -11.59 11.14 -1.14
C ASN A 28 -11.21 10.07 -2.15
N ARG A 29 -12.18 9.32 -2.71
CA ARG A 29 -11.92 8.22 -3.66
C ARG A 29 -10.95 8.58 -4.79
N LYS A 30 -11.05 9.81 -5.32
CA LYS A 30 -10.18 10.30 -6.40
C LYS A 30 -8.72 10.46 -5.94
N ILE A 31 -8.50 10.84 -4.68
CA ILE A 31 -7.16 10.96 -4.10
C ILE A 31 -6.56 9.57 -3.92
N PHE A 32 -7.32 8.61 -3.39
CA PHE A 32 -6.88 7.21 -3.31
C PHE A 32 -6.51 6.63 -4.67
N SER A 33 -7.34 6.84 -5.70
CA SER A 33 -7.01 6.37 -7.05
C SER A 33 -5.74 7.03 -7.58
N LYS A 34 -5.61 8.37 -7.48
CA LYS A 34 -4.43 9.09 -7.98
C LYS A 34 -3.14 8.69 -7.28
N THR A 35 -3.18 8.58 -5.95
CA THR A 35 -2.02 8.16 -5.13
C THR A 35 -1.63 6.72 -5.44
N LEU A 36 -2.60 5.81 -5.54
CA LEU A 36 -2.37 4.42 -5.93
C LEU A 36 -1.77 4.30 -7.33
N PHE A 37 -2.35 4.98 -8.32
CA PHE A 37 -1.79 4.97 -9.68
C PHE A 37 -0.38 5.55 -9.71
N GLY A 38 -0.13 6.65 -9.00
CA GLY A 38 1.22 7.21 -8.86
C GLY A 38 2.19 6.20 -8.24
N ALA A 39 1.81 5.59 -7.11
CA ALA A 39 2.65 4.61 -6.43
C ALA A 39 2.93 3.37 -7.30
N LEU A 40 1.96 2.89 -8.07
CA LEU A 40 2.17 1.77 -8.99
C LEU A 40 3.06 2.15 -10.17
N ILE A 41 2.87 3.34 -10.76
CA ILE A 41 3.65 3.79 -11.93
C ILE A 41 5.10 4.08 -11.55
N PHE A 42 5.36 4.60 -10.35
CA PHE A 42 6.72 4.97 -9.93
C PHE A 42 7.37 3.91 -9.04
N GLY A 43 6.64 3.35 -8.07
CA GLY A 43 7.16 2.39 -7.11
C GLY A 43 7.53 1.05 -7.75
N ILE A 44 6.64 0.48 -8.57
CA ILE A 44 6.90 -0.84 -9.19
C ILE A 44 8.15 -0.82 -10.07
N PRO A 45 8.36 0.16 -10.98
CA PRO A 45 9.60 0.20 -11.74
C PRO A 45 10.85 0.35 -10.87
N CYS A 46 10.79 1.15 -9.79
CA CYS A 46 11.90 1.25 -8.85
C CYS A 46 12.22 -0.09 -8.19
N ASP A 47 11.21 -0.86 -7.79
CA ASP A 47 11.39 -2.17 -7.17
C ASP A 47 11.93 -3.20 -8.18
N ILE A 48 11.45 -3.17 -9.43
CA ILE A 48 11.98 -4.00 -10.53
C ILE A 48 13.46 -3.69 -10.73
N ILE A 49 13.81 -2.41 -10.87
CA ILE A 49 15.20 -1.98 -11.08
C ILE A 49 16.07 -2.39 -9.89
N GLY A 50 15.63 -2.15 -8.66
CA GLY A 50 16.41 -2.50 -7.48
C GLY A 50 16.57 -4.01 -7.29
N THR A 51 15.57 -4.82 -7.67
CA THR A 51 15.68 -6.28 -7.69
C THR A 51 16.67 -6.74 -8.76
N PHE A 52 16.57 -6.17 -9.97
CA PHE A 52 17.47 -6.47 -11.08
C PHE A 52 18.93 -6.12 -10.76
N LEU A 53 19.16 -5.01 -10.06
CA LEU A 53 20.48 -4.59 -9.59
C LEU A 53 20.98 -5.36 -8.36
N GLY A 54 20.18 -6.28 -7.81
CA GLY A 54 20.52 -7.04 -6.59
C GLY A 54 20.58 -6.19 -5.32
N ILE A 55 19.90 -5.04 -5.31
CA ILE A 55 19.73 -4.19 -4.11
C ILE A 55 18.66 -4.78 -3.20
N TRP A 56 17.57 -5.28 -3.80
CA TRP A 56 16.44 -5.87 -3.09
C TRP A 56 16.44 -7.40 -3.22
N PHE A 57 16.07 -8.06 -2.12
CA PHE A 57 15.96 -9.52 -2.05
C PHE A 57 14.63 -9.92 -1.42
N PHE A 58 14.03 -10.98 -1.96
CA PHE A 58 12.77 -11.52 -1.45
C PHE A 58 12.99 -12.75 -0.58
N PRO A 59 12.14 -12.96 0.45
CA PRO A 59 12.24 -14.14 1.31
C PRO A 59 11.95 -15.42 0.53
N LYS A 60 12.49 -16.56 0.98
CA LYS A 60 12.28 -17.87 0.33
C LYS A 60 10.82 -18.35 0.34
N LYS A 61 9.97 -17.85 1.26
CA LYS A 61 8.57 -18.28 1.44
C LYS A 61 7.60 -17.26 0.85
N LEU A 62 7.44 -17.36 -0.46
CA LEU A 62 6.46 -16.64 -1.28
C LEU A 62 5.36 -17.60 -1.77
N ILE A 63 4.26 -17.05 -2.26
CA ILE A 63 3.18 -17.75 -2.97
C ILE A 63 3.70 -18.35 -4.28
N GLY A 64 4.79 -17.80 -4.82
CA GLY A 64 5.49 -18.34 -5.99
C GLY A 64 4.99 -17.79 -7.32
N LEU A 65 4.02 -16.86 -7.32
CA LEU A 65 3.63 -16.13 -8.52
C LEU A 65 4.53 -14.91 -8.70
N TRP A 66 5.16 -14.81 -9.87
CA TRP A 66 6.03 -13.69 -10.24
C TRP A 66 5.49 -13.00 -11.49
N LEU A 67 5.49 -11.68 -11.49
CA LEU A 67 5.09 -10.81 -12.59
C LEU A 67 6.19 -9.78 -12.80
N PHE A 68 6.65 -9.61 -14.04
CA PHE A 68 7.69 -8.63 -14.42
C PHE A 68 8.94 -8.61 -13.51
N GLY A 69 9.34 -9.76 -12.96
CA GLY A 69 10.52 -9.88 -12.10
C GLY A 69 10.29 -9.57 -10.62
N LEU A 70 9.04 -9.35 -10.20
CA LEU A 70 8.64 -9.18 -8.79
C LEU A 70 7.63 -10.24 -8.36
N PRO A 71 7.62 -10.68 -7.10
CA PRO A 71 6.57 -11.54 -6.59
C PRO A 71 5.24 -10.78 -6.47
N LEU A 72 4.11 -11.48 -6.63
CA LEU A 72 2.77 -10.90 -6.50
C LEU A 72 2.59 -10.12 -5.19
N GLU A 73 3.18 -10.63 -4.11
CA GLU A 73 3.15 -10.02 -2.79
C GLU A 73 3.72 -8.60 -2.78
N GLU A 74 4.66 -8.25 -3.66
CA GLU A 74 5.21 -6.90 -3.72
C GLU A 74 4.22 -5.91 -4.32
N TYR A 75 3.46 -6.34 -5.34
CA TYR A 75 2.35 -5.55 -5.86
C TYR A 75 1.26 -5.32 -4.81
N LEU A 76 0.95 -6.36 -4.02
CA LEU A 76 0.02 -6.24 -2.89
C LEU A 76 0.58 -5.32 -1.81
N PHE A 77 1.88 -5.38 -1.54
CA PHE A 77 2.55 -4.48 -0.60
C PHE A 77 2.37 -3.02 -1.03
N VAL A 78 2.77 -2.67 -2.26
CA VAL A 78 2.62 -1.30 -2.78
C VAL A 78 1.17 -0.83 -2.72
N PHE A 79 0.23 -1.70 -3.12
CA PHE A 79 -1.19 -1.39 -3.07
C PHE A 79 -1.65 -1.08 -1.63
N LEU A 80 -1.44 -2.02 -0.70
CA LEU A 80 -1.94 -1.89 0.67
C LEU A 80 -1.22 -0.77 1.43
N ALA A 81 0.09 -0.61 1.25
CA ALA A 81 0.86 0.45 1.88
C ALA A 81 0.40 1.84 1.41
N THR A 82 0.12 1.99 0.11
CA THR A 82 -0.37 3.27 -0.44
C THR A 82 -1.74 3.63 0.11
N ILE A 83 -2.65 2.66 0.21
CA ILE A 83 -3.97 2.89 0.81
C ILE A 83 -3.82 3.29 2.29
N ASN A 84 -2.94 2.60 3.05
CA ASN A 84 -2.68 2.93 4.45
C ASN A 84 -2.18 4.37 4.62
N LEU A 85 -1.10 4.72 3.93
CA LEU A 85 -0.48 6.05 4.04
C LEU A 85 -1.45 7.16 3.61
N THR A 86 -2.21 6.93 2.53
CA THR A 86 -3.20 7.89 2.06
C THR A 86 -4.30 8.11 3.10
N TYR A 87 -4.84 7.04 3.68
CA TYR A 87 -5.87 7.16 4.71
C TYR A 87 -5.36 7.92 5.94
N VAL A 88 -4.21 7.51 6.50
CA VAL A 88 -3.65 8.14 7.70
C VAL A 88 -3.35 9.62 7.47
N THR A 89 -2.83 9.96 6.28
CA THR A 89 -2.56 11.36 5.91
C THR A 89 -3.86 12.17 5.87
N LEU A 90 -4.89 11.68 5.18
CA LEU A 90 -6.18 12.37 5.08
C LEU A 90 -6.90 12.49 6.44
N TRP A 91 -6.87 11.43 7.25
CA TRP A 91 -7.43 11.43 8.60
C TRP A 91 -6.73 12.45 9.50
N SER A 92 -5.40 12.50 9.45
CA SER A 92 -4.60 13.48 10.20
C SER A 92 -4.92 14.91 9.76
N LEU A 93 -4.97 15.17 8.45
CA LEU A 93 -5.32 16.49 7.91
C LEU A 93 -6.73 16.94 8.31
N LYS A 94 -7.70 16.02 8.31
CA LYS A 94 -9.06 16.30 8.77
C LYS A 94 -9.09 16.70 10.24
N ASN A 95 -8.39 15.97 11.10
CA ASN A 95 -8.37 16.23 12.54
C ASN A 95 -7.62 17.52 12.91
N LEU A 96 -6.56 17.87 12.18
CA LEU A 96 -5.87 19.15 12.36
C LEU A 96 -6.77 20.34 12.01
N ARG A 97 -7.65 20.18 11.01
CA ARG A 97 -8.57 21.24 10.59
C ARG A 97 -9.72 21.46 11.57
N THR A 98 -10.15 20.43 12.31
CA THR A 98 -11.25 20.57 13.29
C THR A 98 -10.82 21.18 14.62
N ASN A 99 -9.50 21.21 14.89
CA ASN A 99 -8.94 21.74 16.14
C ASN A 99 -8.52 23.22 16.06
N ASN A 100 -8.62 23.84 14.88
CA ASN A 100 -8.38 25.26 14.63
C ASN A 100 -9.70 25.99 14.42
#